data_AF-A0A024GIJ0-F1
#
_entry.id   AF-A0A024GIJ0-F1
#
_cell.length_a   1.000
_cell.length_b   1.000
_cell.length_c   1.000
_cell.angle_alpha   90.00
_cell.angle_beta   90.00
_cell.angle_gamma   90.00
#
_symmetry.space_group_name_H-M   'P 1'
#
loop_
_entity.id
_entity.type
_entity.pdbx_description
1 polymer ?
#
loop_
_entity_poly.entity_id
_entity_poly.type
_entity_poly.pdbx_seq_one_letter_code
_entity_poly.pdbx_strand_id
1 'polypeptide(L)'
;MPHSDQPLRIVTVGDGNFSFSLAYFKYLKLQHDSFRLIASSYDSFHELVTKYPEASSICAKLKQLGAIVLHRVNAISLKESIQDAISSDGCYCDEVTKTGSLFPLDIIIFHHPHLGHENRKQHLRLLSHFFDSCREILRPECGEIHVTLTLNQLEQWKVQERAKWAGFYLQYCGLFSDYYRVQYDRKRHQNGKSFENVLMFGQQIQQPSILCIWTAAHSDETSCSIEEFIAKYNKDEEKEKVTHLPKFQCKDCGKSFRTAQGNETHFHMVHVLGVSQSDSHRVECILCSRTFKSQDALNEHNVAKHGKNPLVLPDWMYEEKHSSIQSQQKGAAKDWKCSICREDFPSREQLDRHLKELIPTEGQVQVCDLCHAEFKQVRALRQHENHCRAKSIRSK
;
A
#
# COMPACT_ATOMS: atom_id res chain seq x y z
N MET A 1 -9.05 -31.57 -10.51
CA MET A 1 -7.73 -32.16 -10.18
C MET A 1 -7.00 -32.46 -11.48
N PRO A 2 -6.01 -31.64 -11.87
CA PRO A 2 -4.98 -32.16 -12.77
C PRO A 2 -3.53 -31.78 -12.36
N HIS A 3 -2.63 -32.74 -12.57
CA HIS A 3 -1.16 -32.70 -12.56
C HIS A 3 -0.40 -32.64 -11.22
N SER A 4 -0.41 -33.77 -10.50
CA SER A 4 0.20 -33.97 -9.17
C SER A 4 1.70 -34.31 -9.14
N ASP A 5 2.52 -33.89 -10.11
CA ASP A 5 3.98 -34.19 -10.09
C ASP A 5 4.89 -32.96 -10.16
N GLN A 6 4.34 -31.75 -10.31
CA GLN A 6 5.13 -30.53 -10.31
C GLN A 6 4.99 -29.76 -8.99
N PRO A 7 6.09 -29.22 -8.43
CA PRO A 7 6.03 -28.42 -7.22
C PRO A 7 5.20 -27.17 -7.46
N LEU A 8 4.41 -26.78 -6.45
CA LEU A 8 3.70 -25.50 -6.43
C LEU A 8 4.71 -24.34 -6.48
N ARG A 9 4.61 -23.43 -7.45
CA ARG A 9 5.55 -22.33 -7.66
C ARG A 9 4.92 -21.01 -7.27
N ILE A 10 5.54 -20.33 -6.32
CA ILE A 10 5.00 -19.12 -5.70
C ILE A 10 6.05 -18.02 -5.72
N VAL A 11 5.62 -16.79 -5.98
CA VAL A 11 6.45 -15.59 -5.77
C VAL A 11 5.79 -14.64 -4.79
N THR A 12 6.57 -14.09 -3.86
CA THR A 12 6.19 -12.90 -3.07
C THR A 12 6.90 -11.69 -3.65
N VAL A 13 6.13 -10.70 -4.07
CA VAL A 13 6.60 -9.48 -4.73
C VAL A 13 6.70 -8.36 -3.71
N GLY A 14 7.89 -7.81 -3.53
CA GLY A 14 8.10 -6.61 -2.71
C GLY A 14 7.97 -6.83 -1.21
N ASP A 15 8.37 -7.99 -0.69
CA ASP A 15 8.41 -8.23 0.75
C ASP A 15 9.51 -7.38 1.41
N GLY A 16 9.11 -6.27 2.03
CA GLY A 16 10.00 -5.22 2.50
C GLY A 16 11.02 -5.64 3.55
N ASN A 17 10.80 -6.72 4.30
CA ASN A 17 11.78 -7.28 5.24
C ASN A 17 11.85 -8.81 5.25
N PHE A 18 11.18 -9.47 4.29
CA PHE A 18 11.10 -10.93 4.15
C PHE A 18 10.34 -11.66 5.27
N SER A 19 9.75 -10.95 6.23
CA SER A 19 9.07 -11.59 7.38
C SER A 19 7.82 -12.34 6.97
N PHE A 20 7.05 -11.81 6.01
CA PHE A 20 5.90 -12.51 5.45
C PHE A 20 6.34 -13.79 4.74
N SER A 21 7.34 -13.68 3.87
CA SER A 21 7.86 -14.81 3.08
C SER A 21 8.36 -15.92 3.99
N LEU A 22 9.04 -15.60 5.09
CA LEU A 22 9.47 -16.59 6.08
C LEU A 22 8.30 -17.24 6.82
N ALA A 23 7.30 -16.47 7.24
CA ALA A 23 6.11 -17.00 7.90
C ALA A 23 5.32 -17.92 6.96
N TYR A 24 5.13 -17.48 5.71
CA TYR A 24 4.41 -18.21 4.70
C TYR A 24 5.16 -19.46 4.23
N PHE A 25 6.49 -19.43 4.10
CA PHE A 25 7.29 -20.63 3.81
C PHE A 25 7.06 -21.73 4.85
N LYS A 26 7.07 -21.36 6.15
CA LYS A 26 6.82 -22.32 7.23
C LYS A 26 5.41 -22.89 7.15
N TYR A 27 4.43 -22.05 6.84
CA TYR A 27 3.05 -22.48 6.64
C TYR A 27 2.93 -23.46 5.47
N LEU A 28 3.49 -23.12 4.30
CA LEU A 28 3.50 -23.99 3.11
C LEU A 28 4.12 -25.34 3.39
N LYS A 29 5.23 -25.39 4.13
CA LYS A 29 5.91 -26.64 4.52
C LYS A 29 5.03 -27.58 5.35
N LEU A 30 4.00 -27.06 6.02
CA LEU A 30 3.04 -27.87 6.76
C LEU A 30 1.86 -28.34 5.90
N GLN A 31 1.62 -27.72 4.75
CA GLN A 31 0.43 -27.94 3.92
C GLN A 31 0.73 -28.65 2.59
N HIS A 32 1.95 -28.53 2.07
CA HIS A 32 2.32 -29.03 0.75
C HIS A 32 3.60 -29.89 0.81
N ASP A 33 3.54 -31.05 0.16
CA ASP A 33 4.68 -31.98 0.08
C ASP A 33 5.81 -31.46 -0.83
N SER A 34 5.47 -30.64 -1.84
CA SER A 34 6.42 -30.13 -2.83
C SER A 34 6.02 -28.72 -3.30
N PHE A 35 6.87 -27.73 -3.02
CA PHE A 35 6.67 -26.34 -3.44
C PHE A 35 8.01 -25.63 -3.63
N ARG A 36 7.97 -24.49 -4.33
CA ARG A 36 9.08 -23.57 -4.54
C ARG A 36 8.62 -22.15 -4.28
N LEU A 37 9.24 -21.51 -3.31
CA LEU A 37 8.99 -20.11 -2.98
C LEU A 37 10.12 -19.22 -3.48
N ILE A 38 9.78 -18.25 -4.31
CA ILE A 38 10.63 -17.12 -4.70
C ILE A 38 10.23 -15.95 -3.81
N ALA A 39 11.04 -15.67 -2.79
CA ALA A 39 10.88 -14.49 -1.96
C ALA A 39 11.62 -13.32 -2.61
N SER A 40 10.94 -12.20 -2.85
CA SER A 40 11.56 -11.07 -3.55
C SER A 40 11.35 -9.70 -2.92
N SER A 41 12.30 -8.81 -3.18
CA SER A 41 12.25 -7.39 -2.81
C SER A 41 12.68 -6.51 -3.98
N TYR A 42 12.18 -5.28 -4.02
CA TYR A 42 12.61 -4.28 -5.01
C TYR A 42 13.97 -3.65 -4.65
N ASP A 43 14.22 -3.44 -3.36
CA ASP A 43 15.50 -2.94 -2.87
C ASP A 43 16.64 -3.93 -3.16
N SER A 44 17.86 -3.41 -3.34
CA SER A 44 19.06 -4.24 -3.26
C SER A 44 19.22 -4.79 -1.84
N PHE A 45 20.01 -5.87 -1.69
CA PHE A 45 20.35 -6.40 -0.37
C PHE A 45 20.94 -5.32 0.56
N HIS A 46 21.81 -4.46 0.06
CA HIS A 46 22.42 -3.38 0.86
C HIS A 46 21.38 -2.35 1.33
N GLU A 47 20.51 -1.86 0.43
CA GLU A 47 19.45 -0.91 0.79
C GLU A 47 18.44 -1.53 1.76
N LEU A 48 18.08 -2.79 1.53
CA LEU A 48 17.18 -3.57 2.38
C LEU A 48 17.71 -3.65 3.80
N VAL A 49 18.96 -4.10 4.00
CA VAL A 49 19.58 -4.25 5.32
C VAL A 49 19.79 -2.88 5.99
N THR A 50 20.06 -1.84 5.21
CA THR A 50 20.12 -0.46 5.71
C THR A 50 18.77 0.00 6.27
N LYS A 51 17.66 -0.35 5.60
CA LYS A 51 16.30 0.00 6.04
C LYS A 51 15.80 -0.91 7.17
N TYR A 52 16.15 -2.18 7.13
CA TYR A 52 15.68 -3.26 7.99
C TYR A 52 16.85 -4.20 8.33
N PRO A 53 17.64 -3.90 9.38
CA PRO A 53 18.81 -4.71 9.73
C PRO A 53 18.50 -6.20 9.96
N GLU A 54 17.30 -6.50 10.47
CA GLU A 54 16.82 -7.86 10.67
C GLU A 54 16.68 -8.67 9.36
N ALA A 55 16.50 -8.01 8.22
CA ALA A 55 16.25 -8.66 6.94
C ALA A 55 17.42 -9.55 6.51
N SER A 56 18.67 -9.21 6.88
CA SER A 56 19.85 -10.04 6.59
C SER A 56 19.70 -11.46 7.16
N SER A 57 19.32 -11.55 8.44
CA SER A 57 19.09 -12.82 9.13
C SER A 57 17.91 -13.62 8.55
N ILE A 58 16.85 -12.92 8.15
CA ILE A 58 15.65 -13.53 7.57
C ILE A 58 15.96 -14.11 6.19
N CYS A 59 16.69 -13.36 5.35
CA CYS A 59 17.15 -13.80 4.05
C CYS A 59 18.02 -15.06 4.18
N ALA A 60 19.03 -15.05 5.05
CA ALA A 60 19.88 -16.22 5.28
C ALA A 60 19.06 -17.46 5.70
N LYS A 61 18.06 -17.27 6.58
CA LYS A 61 17.17 -18.35 7.01
C LYS A 61 16.28 -18.88 5.88
N LEU A 62 15.76 -18.01 5.03
CA LEU A 62 14.99 -18.40 3.84
C LEU A 62 15.84 -19.23 2.88
N LYS A 63 17.07 -18.78 2.58
CA LYS A 63 18.02 -19.55 1.74
C LYS A 63 18.30 -20.93 2.34
N GLN A 64 18.57 -21.01 3.65
CA GLN A 64 18.81 -22.27 4.36
C GLN A 64 17.60 -23.23 4.28
N LEU A 65 16.38 -22.69 4.28
CA LEU A 65 15.16 -23.48 4.16
C LEU A 65 14.88 -23.96 2.73
N GLY A 66 15.64 -23.50 1.74
CA GLY A 66 15.49 -23.85 0.32
C GLY A 66 14.59 -22.87 -0.47
N ALA A 67 14.33 -21.68 0.05
CA ALA A 67 13.67 -20.62 -0.72
C ALA A 67 14.67 -19.89 -1.62
N ILE A 68 14.19 -19.43 -2.78
CA ILE A 68 14.94 -18.56 -3.67
C ILE A 68 14.73 -17.13 -3.18
N VAL A 69 15.79 -16.42 -2.83
CA VAL A 69 15.73 -15.03 -2.34
C VAL A 69 16.30 -14.11 -3.41
N LEU A 70 15.44 -13.26 -3.99
CA LEU A 70 15.80 -12.33 -5.06
C LEU A 70 15.67 -10.87 -4.61
N HIS A 71 16.52 -10.02 -5.18
CA HIS A 71 16.51 -8.58 -5.00
C HIS A 71 16.35 -7.90 -6.37
N ARG A 72 15.99 -6.62 -6.39
CA ARG A 72 15.75 -5.86 -7.64
C ARG A 72 14.60 -6.43 -8.51
N VAL A 73 13.65 -7.14 -7.91
CA VAL A 73 12.47 -7.64 -8.63
C VAL A 73 11.45 -6.51 -8.77
N ASN A 74 11.09 -6.18 -10.01
CA ASN A 74 10.20 -5.09 -10.33
C ASN A 74 8.80 -5.61 -10.64
N ALA A 75 7.81 -5.14 -9.87
CA ALA A 75 6.42 -5.55 -9.96
C ALA A 75 5.75 -5.26 -11.30
N ILE A 76 6.28 -4.35 -12.13
CA ILE A 76 5.72 -4.03 -13.47
C ILE A 76 6.45 -4.73 -14.61
N SER A 77 7.51 -5.48 -14.32
CA SER A 77 8.32 -6.22 -15.30
C SER A 77 8.83 -7.50 -14.65
N LEU A 78 7.91 -8.30 -14.12
CA LEU A 78 8.22 -9.44 -13.25
C LEU A 78 9.07 -10.50 -13.98
N LYS A 79 8.74 -10.80 -15.24
CA LYS A 79 9.44 -11.83 -16.02
C LYS A 79 10.92 -11.48 -16.20
N GLU A 80 11.19 -10.31 -16.75
CA GLU A 80 12.54 -9.82 -17.04
C GLU A 80 13.33 -9.65 -15.74
N SER A 81 12.75 -8.96 -14.76
CA SER A 81 13.47 -8.65 -13.51
C SER A 81 13.79 -9.90 -12.67
N ILE A 82 12.93 -10.93 -12.68
CA ILE A 82 13.23 -12.21 -12.04
C ILE A 82 14.37 -12.93 -12.77
N GLN A 83 14.32 -12.97 -14.11
CA GLN A 83 15.37 -13.60 -14.93
C GLN A 83 16.73 -12.90 -14.75
N ASP A 84 16.74 -11.57 -14.73
CA ASP A 84 17.93 -10.76 -14.49
C ASP A 84 18.48 -10.99 -13.08
N ALA A 85 17.62 -10.99 -12.06
CA ALA A 85 18.03 -11.22 -10.67
C ALA A 85 18.71 -12.59 -10.49
N ILE A 86 18.16 -13.64 -11.10
CA ILE A 86 18.75 -15.00 -11.06
C ILE A 86 20.09 -15.05 -11.80
N SER A 87 20.18 -14.37 -12.95
CA SER A 87 21.41 -14.35 -13.74
C SER A 87 22.53 -13.60 -13.02
N SER A 88 22.18 -12.60 -12.21
CA SER A 88 23.13 -11.82 -11.41
C SER A 88 23.57 -12.52 -10.13
N ASP A 89 22.68 -13.28 -9.47
CA ASP A 89 22.98 -14.06 -8.27
C ASP A 89 23.39 -15.47 -8.69
N GLY A 90 24.66 -15.61 -9.12
CA GLY A 90 25.26 -16.85 -9.63
C GLY A 90 25.21 -18.07 -8.68
N CYS A 91 24.64 -17.92 -7.48
CA CYS A 91 24.32 -19.04 -6.60
C CYS A 91 23.06 -19.80 -7.05
N TYR A 92 22.09 -19.11 -7.65
CA TYR A 92 20.81 -19.70 -8.06
C TYR A 92 20.78 -20.19 -9.50
N CYS A 93 21.72 -19.76 -10.36
CA CYS A 93 21.79 -20.24 -11.74
C CYS A 93 21.96 -21.77 -11.80
N ASP A 94 22.69 -22.36 -10.85
CA ASP A 94 22.91 -23.81 -10.78
C ASP A 94 21.70 -24.57 -10.21
N GLU A 95 20.90 -23.96 -9.33
CA GLU A 95 19.67 -24.57 -8.77
C GLU A 95 18.51 -24.48 -9.76
N VAL A 96 18.37 -23.37 -10.48
CA VAL A 96 17.34 -23.17 -11.51
C VAL A 96 17.60 -24.06 -12.73
N THR A 97 18.87 -24.20 -13.15
CA THR A 97 19.24 -25.12 -14.27
C THR A 97 19.04 -26.59 -13.92
N LYS A 98 19.21 -27.00 -12.66
CA LYS A 98 18.97 -28.38 -12.21
C LYS A 98 17.49 -28.75 -12.05
N THR A 99 16.61 -27.78 -11.83
CA THR A 99 15.25 -28.04 -11.30
C THR A 99 14.11 -27.59 -12.23
N GLY A 100 14.40 -27.24 -13.48
CA GLY A 100 13.44 -26.91 -14.52
C GLY A 100 12.96 -25.44 -14.52
N SER A 101 12.15 -25.09 -15.52
CA SER A 101 11.60 -23.73 -15.72
C SER A 101 10.88 -23.20 -14.47
N LEU A 102 11.18 -21.96 -14.07
CA LEU A 102 10.49 -21.27 -12.97
C LEU A 102 9.08 -20.81 -13.34
N PHE A 103 8.80 -20.71 -14.64
CA PHE A 103 7.51 -20.32 -15.18
C PHE A 103 6.81 -21.52 -15.83
N PRO A 104 5.47 -21.54 -15.87
CA PRO A 104 4.56 -20.58 -15.23
C PRO A 104 4.54 -20.71 -13.70
N LEU A 105 4.12 -19.64 -13.02
CA LEU A 105 3.87 -19.57 -11.58
C LEU A 105 2.43 -19.92 -11.26
N ASP A 106 2.21 -20.56 -10.13
CA ASP A 106 0.88 -20.92 -9.64
C ASP A 106 0.29 -19.80 -8.77
N ILE A 107 1.12 -19.09 -7.98
CA ILE A 107 0.65 -18.00 -7.12
C ILE A 107 1.60 -16.81 -7.18
N ILE A 108 1.07 -15.61 -7.42
CA ILE A 108 1.80 -14.34 -7.35
C ILE A 108 1.22 -13.48 -6.23
N ILE A 109 2.02 -13.17 -5.21
CA ILE A 109 1.56 -12.46 -4.01
C ILE A 109 2.17 -11.06 -3.97
N PHE A 110 1.34 -10.01 -3.89
CA PHE A 110 1.79 -8.63 -3.71
C PHE A 110 1.04 -7.95 -2.55
N HIS A 111 1.67 -7.92 -1.39
CA HIS A 111 1.08 -7.34 -0.19
C HIS A 111 1.35 -5.83 -0.08
N HIS A 112 0.28 -5.08 0.20
CA HIS A 112 0.27 -3.62 0.42
C HIS A 112 1.08 -2.82 -0.61
N PRO A 113 0.85 -3.00 -1.93
CA PRO A 113 1.62 -2.36 -3.00
C PRO A 113 1.84 -0.86 -2.76
N HIS A 114 3.06 -0.39 -2.97
CA HIS A 114 3.37 1.03 -2.84
C HIS A 114 4.59 1.44 -3.66
N LEU A 115 4.64 2.72 -4.04
CA LEU A 115 5.80 3.31 -4.71
C LEU A 115 6.74 4.07 -3.75
N GLY A 116 6.47 4.03 -2.44
CA GLY A 116 7.22 4.79 -1.43
C GLY A 116 6.69 6.21 -1.19
N HIS A 117 5.68 6.64 -1.96
CA HIS A 117 4.95 7.90 -1.80
C HIS A 117 3.45 7.69 -2.02
N GLU A 118 2.62 8.53 -1.40
CA GLU A 118 1.16 8.39 -1.42
C GLU A 118 0.53 9.09 -2.62
N ASN A 119 0.72 8.56 -3.83
CA ASN A 119 0.08 9.09 -5.05
C ASN A 119 -0.95 8.10 -5.62
N ARG A 120 -2.24 8.45 -5.53
CA ARG A 120 -3.35 7.60 -6.00
C ARG A 120 -3.24 7.24 -7.50
N LYS A 121 -2.93 8.21 -8.36
CA LYS A 121 -2.82 7.99 -9.82
C LYS A 121 -1.66 7.06 -10.14
N GLN A 122 -0.53 7.24 -9.47
CA GLN A 122 0.62 6.36 -9.67
C GLN A 122 0.37 4.95 -9.09
N HIS A 123 -0.38 4.80 -7.99
CA HIS A 123 -0.79 3.48 -7.51
C HIS A 123 -1.80 2.79 -8.43
N LEU A 124 -2.74 3.53 -9.02
CA LEU A 124 -3.65 3.03 -10.06
C LEU A 124 -2.86 2.49 -11.27
N ARG A 125 -1.85 3.25 -11.71
CA ARG A 125 -0.95 2.84 -12.79
C ARG A 125 -0.10 1.63 -12.38
N LEU A 126 0.51 1.64 -11.19
CA LEU A 126 1.28 0.51 -10.65
C LEU A 126 0.45 -0.78 -10.70
N LEU A 127 -0.78 -0.76 -10.17
CA LEU A 127 -1.63 -1.94 -10.18
C LEU A 127 -1.98 -2.40 -11.60
N SER A 128 -2.28 -1.46 -12.51
CA SER A 128 -2.57 -1.80 -13.91
C SER A 128 -1.40 -2.54 -14.57
N HIS A 129 -0.18 -2.03 -14.38
CA HIS A 129 1.04 -2.62 -14.93
C HIS A 129 1.47 -3.89 -14.20
N PHE A 130 1.24 -3.98 -12.90
CA PHE A 130 1.46 -5.20 -12.14
C PHE A 130 0.60 -6.34 -12.68
N PHE A 131 -0.72 -6.14 -12.80
CA PHE A 131 -1.60 -7.17 -13.36
C PHE A 131 -1.19 -7.55 -14.78
N ASP A 132 -0.83 -6.59 -15.64
CA ASP A 132 -0.35 -6.89 -16.99
C ASP A 132 0.93 -7.75 -16.97
N SER A 133 1.89 -7.44 -16.10
CA SER A 133 3.12 -8.23 -15.95
C SER A 133 2.87 -9.64 -15.39
N CYS A 134 1.86 -9.81 -14.53
CA CYS A 134 1.48 -11.13 -14.02
C CYS A 134 1.00 -12.05 -15.15
N ARG A 135 0.31 -11.52 -16.16
CA ARG A 135 -0.23 -12.30 -17.29
C ARG A 135 0.85 -13.11 -18.02
N GLU A 136 2.07 -12.61 -18.07
CA GLU A 136 3.15 -13.27 -18.81
C GLU A 136 3.76 -14.48 -18.11
N ILE A 137 3.61 -14.54 -16.78
CA ILE A 137 4.30 -15.53 -15.94
C ILE A 137 3.33 -16.40 -15.14
N LEU A 138 2.06 -16.02 -15.04
CA LEU A 138 1.04 -16.78 -14.33
C LEU A 138 0.55 -17.97 -15.15
N ARG A 139 0.26 -19.09 -14.48
CA ARG A 139 -0.35 -20.25 -15.13
C ARG A 139 -1.76 -19.88 -15.64
N PRO A 140 -2.05 -20.07 -16.94
CA PRO A 140 -3.32 -19.61 -17.51
C PRO A 140 -4.58 -20.27 -16.93
N GLU A 141 -4.50 -21.55 -16.56
CA GLU A 141 -5.68 -22.35 -16.23
C GLU A 141 -6.08 -22.28 -14.74
N CYS A 142 -5.11 -22.15 -13.84
CA CYS A 142 -5.35 -22.20 -12.40
C CYS A 142 -4.42 -21.30 -11.58
N GLY A 143 -3.71 -20.37 -12.22
CA GLY A 143 -2.84 -19.45 -11.50
C GLY A 143 -3.64 -18.36 -10.78
N GLU A 144 -3.17 -18.01 -9.59
CA GLU A 144 -3.79 -17.04 -8.70
C GLU A 144 -2.88 -15.81 -8.49
N ILE A 145 -3.49 -14.62 -8.46
CA ILE A 145 -2.83 -13.37 -8.08
C ILE A 145 -3.44 -12.92 -6.77
N HIS A 146 -2.61 -12.77 -5.73
CA HIS A 146 -3.02 -12.37 -4.38
C HIS A 146 -2.56 -10.94 -4.14
N VAL A 147 -3.47 -10.00 -3.99
CA VAL A 147 -3.14 -8.61 -3.62
C VAL A 147 -3.84 -8.26 -2.32
N THR A 148 -3.09 -7.68 -1.39
CA THR A 148 -3.64 -7.23 -0.10
C THR A 148 -3.60 -5.72 -0.01
N LEU A 149 -4.73 -5.13 0.34
CA LEU A 149 -4.95 -3.69 0.42
C LEU A 149 -5.71 -3.37 1.70
N THR A 150 -5.77 -2.10 2.09
CA THR A 150 -6.74 -1.68 3.12
C THR A 150 -8.12 -1.50 2.52
N LEU A 151 -9.15 -1.55 3.36
CA LEU A 151 -10.56 -1.40 2.93
C LEU A 151 -10.76 -0.17 2.02
N ASN A 152 -10.25 0.99 2.43
CA ASN A 152 -10.38 2.23 1.66
C ASN A 152 -9.59 2.20 0.34
N GLN A 153 -8.49 1.45 0.26
CA GLN A 153 -7.67 1.36 -0.95
C GLN A 153 -8.37 0.54 -2.04
N LEU A 154 -9.20 -0.45 -1.68
CA LEU A 154 -9.92 -1.27 -2.65
C LEU A 154 -10.77 -0.43 -3.60
N GLU A 155 -11.61 0.46 -3.04
CA GLU A 155 -12.46 1.35 -3.81
C GLU A 155 -11.65 2.46 -4.48
N GLN A 156 -10.77 3.13 -3.72
CA GLN A 156 -10.04 4.28 -4.22
C GLN A 156 -9.10 3.93 -5.37
N TRP A 157 -8.48 2.75 -5.33
CA TRP A 157 -7.52 2.30 -6.34
C TRP A 157 -8.16 1.44 -7.42
N LYS A 158 -9.51 1.36 -7.45
CA LYS A 158 -10.29 0.69 -8.50
C LYS A 158 -9.71 -0.67 -8.91
N VAL A 159 -9.26 -1.46 -7.92
CA VAL A 159 -8.39 -2.63 -8.15
C VAL A 159 -9.05 -3.66 -9.07
N GLN A 160 -10.36 -3.88 -8.92
CA GLN A 160 -11.13 -4.78 -9.75
C GLN A 160 -11.16 -4.34 -11.22
N GLU A 161 -11.25 -3.04 -11.50
CA GLU A 161 -11.17 -2.51 -12.87
C GLU A 161 -9.77 -2.72 -13.46
N ARG A 162 -8.72 -2.50 -12.65
CA ARG A 162 -7.32 -2.69 -13.07
C ARG A 162 -7.05 -4.15 -13.46
N ALA A 163 -7.47 -5.10 -12.62
CA ALA A 163 -7.36 -6.53 -12.88
C ALA A 163 -8.13 -6.94 -14.15
N LYS A 164 -9.37 -6.44 -14.30
CA LYS A 164 -10.21 -6.71 -15.47
C LYS A 164 -9.58 -6.26 -16.77
N TRP A 165 -8.86 -5.13 -16.79
CA TRP A 165 -8.17 -4.66 -18.00
C TRP A 165 -7.05 -5.57 -18.47
N ALA A 166 -6.41 -6.31 -17.55
CA ALA A 166 -5.40 -7.30 -17.84
C ALA A 166 -5.96 -8.71 -18.08
N GLY A 167 -7.29 -8.89 -17.99
CA GLY A 167 -7.97 -10.17 -18.25
C GLY A 167 -8.17 -11.05 -17.01
N PHE A 168 -8.10 -10.48 -15.81
CA PHE A 168 -8.29 -11.22 -14.56
C PHE A 168 -9.63 -10.96 -13.89
N TYR A 169 -10.16 -11.99 -13.23
CA TYR A 169 -11.47 -11.99 -12.58
C TYR A 169 -11.33 -12.30 -11.09
N LEU A 170 -12.14 -11.64 -10.27
CA LEU A 170 -12.09 -11.75 -8.82
C LEU A 170 -12.74 -13.06 -8.36
N GLN A 171 -11.97 -13.91 -7.71
CA GLN A 171 -12.41 -15.20 -7.18
C GLN A 171 -12.70 -15.14 -5.68
N TYR A 172 -11.96 -14.32 -4.93
CA TYR A 172 -12.13 -14.16 -3.49
C TYR A 172 -11.82 -12.73 -3.04
N CYS A 173 -12.60 -12.23 -2.09
CA CYS A 173 -12.37 -10.98 -1.36
C CYS A 173 -12.74 -11.19 0.11
N GLY A 174 -11.80 -10.98 1.02
CA GLY A 174 -12.00 -11.27 2.44
C GLY A 174 -10.87 -10.76 3.33
N LEU A 175 -10.98 -10.94 4.65
CA LEU A 175 -9.92 -10.55 5.56
C LEU A 175 -8.68 -11.41 5.34
N PHE A 176 -7.52 -10.77 5.28
CA PHE A 176 -6.22 -11.45 5.16
C PHE A 176 -6.02 -12.51 6.25
N SER A 177 -6.44 -12.20 7.48
CA SER A 177 -6.31 -13.07 8.66
C SER A 177 -7.05 -14.39 8.49
N ASP A 178 -8.20 -14.36 7.80
CA ASP A 178 -9.08 -15.51 7.67
C ASP A 178 -8.50 -16.53 6.68
N TYR A 179 -7.78 -16.01 5.67
CA TYR A 179 -7.17 -16.81 4.61
C TYR A 179 -5.78 -17.33 5.00
N TYR A 180 -4.81 -16.45 5.26
CA TYR A 180 -3.42 -16.89 5.40
C TYR A 180 -3.11 -17.48 6.79
N ARG A 181 -3.85 -17.10 7.84
CA ARG A 181 -3.61 -17.53 9.23
C ARG A 181 -2.14 -17.45 9.68
N VAL A 182 -1.34 -16.59 9.06
CA VAL A 182 0.08 -16.33 9.41
C VAL A 182 0.21 -14.98 10.10
N GLN A 183 1.13 -14.90 11.07
CA GLN A 183 1.52 -13.66 11.72
C GLN A 183 2.84 -13.16 11.12
N TYR A 184 2.91 -11.88 10.74
CA TYR A 184 4.13 -11.24 10.22
C TYR A 184 4.12 -9.71 10.47
N ASP A 185 5.29 -9.08 10.36
CA ASP A 185 5.46 -7.65 10.61
C ASP A 185 5.14 -6.80 9.38
N ARG A 186 4.14 -5.92 9.49
CA ARG A 186 3.76 -4.97 8.43
C ARG A 186 4.51 -3.63 8.57
N LYS A 187 5.61 -3.43 7.83
CA LYS A 187 6.42 -2.18 7.89
C LYS A 187 6.40 -1.43 6.55
N ARG A 188 5.92 -0.18 6.54
CA ARG A 188 5.82 0.67 5.32
C ARG A 188 6.86 1.78 5.20
N HIS A 189 7.69 2.03 6.23
CA HIS A 189 8.73 3.08 6.21
C HIS A 189 9.77 2.95 7.36
N GLN A 190 10.91 3.66 7.21
CA GLN A 190 12.08 3.71 8.11
C GLN A 190 11.78 4.01 9.58
N ASN A 191 10.61 4.56 9.93
CA ASN A 191 10.30 4.95 11.30
C ASN A 191 9.86 3.78 12.22
N GLY A 192 9.91 2.52 11.76
CA GLY A 192 9.60 1.35 12.58
C GLY A 192 8.14 1.22 13.07
N LYS A 193 7.26 2.19 12.78
CA LYS A 193 5.84 2.12 13.17
C LYS A 193 5.10 1.13 12.27
N SER A 194 4.49 0.12 12.90
CA SER A 194 3.63 -0.87 12.23
C SER A 194 2.43 -0.19 11.57
N PHE A 195 2.14 -0.56 10.33
CA PHE A 195 0.97 -0.09 9.58
C PHE A 195 -0.35 -0.57 10.21
N GLU A 196 -0.28 -1.59 11.06
CA GLU A 196 -1.38 -2.07 11.88
C GLU A 196 -1.93 -1.00 12.82
N ASN A 197 -1.07 -0.12 13.33
CA ASN A 197 -1.46 0.86 14.34
C ASN A 197 -1.33 2.27 13.76
N VAL A 198 -2.36 2.71 13.03
CA VAL A 198 -2.40 4.08 12.54
C VAL A 198 -2.91 4.97 13.67
N LEU A 199 -2.09 5.93 14.08
CA LEU A 199 -2.51 7.00 15.00
C LEU A 199 -3.38 7.99 14.22
N MET A 200 -4.70 7.81 14.30
CA MET A 200 -5.70 8.76 13.81
C MET A 200 -6.30 9.45 15.04
N PHE A 201 -6.14 10.77 15.14
CA PHE A 201 -6.73 11.59 16.22
C PHE A 201 -6.29 11.24 17.65
N GLY A 202 -5.09 10.69 17.83
CA GLY A 202 -4.60 10.27 19.17
C GLY A 202 -5.14 8.92 19.63
N GLN A 203 -5.93 8.22 18.81
CA GLN A 203 -6.32 6.83 19.02
C GLN A 203 -5.60 5.92 18.00
N GLN A 204 -5.15 4.76 18.45
CA GLN A 204 -4.67 3.70 17.56
C GLN A 204 -5.88 3.08 16.88
N ILE A 205 -6.03 3.29 15.57
CA ILE A 205 -7.03 2.61 14.75
C ILE A 205 -6.32 1.48 14.01
N GLN A 206 -6.80 0.25 14.22
CA GLN A 206 -6.37 -0.90 13.42
C GLN A 206 -7.08 -0.88 12.07
N GLN A 207 -6.31 -0.74 10.98
CA GLN A 207 -6.87 -0.88 9.64
C GLN A 207 -6.87 -2.36 9.23
N PRO A 208 -8.03 -2.93 8.84
CA PRO A 208 -8.10 -4.30 8.37
C PRO A 208 -7.34 -4.45 7.05
N SER A 209 -6.63 -5.57 6.92
CA SER A 209 -6.01 -5.99 5.66
C SER A 209 -7.00 -6.86 4.91
N ILE A 210 -7.38 -6.45 3.72
CA ILE A 210 -8.28 -7.19 2.85
C ILE A 210 -7.45 -7.87 1.78
N LEU A 211 -7.62 -9.18 1.65
CA LEU A 211 -7.05 -9.99 0.59
C LEU A 211 -8.06 -10.13 -0.53
N CYS A 212 -7.59 -9.88 -1.74
CA CYS A 212 -8.31 -10.20 -2.96
C CYS A 212 -7.47 -11.20 -3.78
N ILE A 213 -8.15 -12.19 -4.38
CA ILE A 213 -7.54 -13.23 -5.20
C ILE A 213 -8.18 -13.19 -6.58
N TRP A 214 -7.33 -13.11 -7.62
CA TRP A 214 -7.77 -13.10 -9.01
C TRP A 214 -7.20 -14.27 -9.80
N THR A 215 -7.95 -14.72 -10.80
CA THR A 215 -7.57 -15.77 -11.75
C THR A 215 -7.81 -15.33 -13.18
N ALA A 216 -7.10 -15.93 -14.14
CA ALA A 216 -7.33 -15.72 -15.57
C ALA A 216 -8.48 -16.58 -16.11
N ALA A 217 -8.83 -17.67 -15.44
CA ALA A 217 -9.91 -18.56 -15.85
C ALA A 217 -11.27 -17.95 -15.47
N HIS A 218 -12.15 -17.75 -16.45
CA HIS A 218 -13.53 -17.36 -16.19
C HIS A 218 -14.31 -18.60 -15.73
N SER A 219 -14.50 -18.77 -14.42
CA SER A 219 -15.53 -19.68 -13.93
C SER A 219 -16.87 -18.95 -14.01
N ASP A 220 -17.77 -19.40 -14.88
CA ASP A 220 -19.11 -18.83 -15.07
C ASP A 220 -20.02 -18.92 -13.82
N GLU A 221 -19.55 -19.50 -12.71
CA GLU A 221 -20.42 -19.87 -11.60
C GLU A 221 -20.35 -18.99 -10.34
N THR A 222 -19.40 -18.06 -10.15
CA THR A 222 -19.48 -17.12 -9.01
C THR A 222 -18.49 -15.97 -9.16
N SER A 223 -18.92 -14.82 -9.69
CA SER A 223 -18.10 -13.61 -9.58
C SER A 223 -18.24 -13.01 -8.18
N CYS A 224 -17.18 -13.04 -7.39
CA CYS A 224 -17.10 -12.27 -6.15
C CYS A 224 -17.09 -10.77 -6.50
N SER A 225 -17.81 -9.93 -5.75
CA SER A 225 -17.79 -8.46 -5.89
C SER A 225 -17.13 -7.81 -4.67
N ILE A 226 -16.26 -6.83 -4.93
CA ILE A 226 -15.67 -6.02 -3.86
C ILE A 226 -16.74 -5.17 -3.17
N GLU A 227 -17.68 -4.61 -3.94
CA GLU A 227 -18.76 -3.78 -3.41
C GLU A 227 -19.65 -4.56 -2.44
N GLU A 228 -20.00 -5.80 -2.79
CA GLU A 228 -20.78 -6.69 -1.92
C GLU A 228 -20.03 -7.03 -0.63
N PHE A 229 -18.72 -7.31 -0.74
CA PHE A 229 -17.87 -7.56 0.43
C PHE A 229 -17.83 -6.34 1.37
N ILE A 230 -17.60 -5.14 0.83
CA ILE A 230 -17.54 -3.90 1.62
C ILE A 230 -18.88 -3.63 2.30
N ALA A 231 -19.99 -3.78 1.58
CA ALA A 231 -21.32 -3.61 2.15
C ALA A 231 -21.60 -4.59 3.29
N LYS A 232 -21.15 -5.85 3.17
CA LYS A 232 -21.26 -6.85 4.24
C LYS A 232 -20.37 -6.47 5.44
N TYR A 233 -19.12 -6.13 5.19
CA TYR A 233 -18.16 -5.76 6.24
C TYR A 233 -18.64 -4.57 7.07
N ASN A 234 -19.14 -3.52 6.42
CA ASN A 234 -19.68 -2.34 7.11
C ASN A 234 -20.90 -2.68 7.98
N LYS A 235 -21.80 -3.54 7.50
CA LYS A 235 -22.96 -4.00 8.29
C LYS A 235 -22.54 -4.79 9.53
N ASP A 236 -21.52 -5.63 9.42
CA ASP A 236 -21.04 -6.45 10.54
C ASP A 236 -20.29 -5.57 11.57
N GLU A 237 -19.48 -4.61 11.12
CA GLU A 237 -18.87 -3.56 11.96
C GLU A 237 -19.93 -2.71 12.70
N GLU A 238 -21.02 -2.35 12.03
CA GLU A 238 -22.13 -1.61 12.66
C GLU A 238 -22.84 -2.44 13.73
N LYS A 239 -23.10 -3.73 13.47
CA LYS A 239 -23.68 -4.63 14.48
C LYS A 239 -22.78 -4.78 15.70
N GLU A 240 -21.47 -4.90 15.50
CA GLU A 240 -20.48 -4.97 16.59
C GLU A 240 -20.43 -3.66 17.40
N LYS A 241 -20.57 -2.50 16.74
CA LYS A 241 -20.70 -1.21 17.44
C LYS A 241 -22.00 -1.11 18.25
N VAL A 242 -23.09 -1.70 17.77
CA VAL A 242 -24.40 -1.74 18.45
C VAL A 242 -24.40 -2.70 19.66
N THR A 243 -23.67 -3.82 19.62
CA THR A 243 -23.51 -4.70 20.80
C THR A 243 -22.68 -4.04 21.92
N HIS A 244 -21.84 -3.05 21.58
CA HIS A 244 -21.06 -2.21 22.50
C HIS A 244 -21.72 -0.86 22.86
N LEU A 245 -23.07 -0.78 22.86
CA LEU A 245 -23.80 0.39 23.35
C LEU A 245 -23.40 0.74 24.81
N PRO A 246 -23.18 2.02 25.14
CA PRO A 246 -22.74 2.45 26.47
C PRO A 246 -23.82 2.20 27.52
N LYS A 247 -23.56 1.27 28.45
CA LYS A 247 -24.52 0.85 29.49
C LYS A 247 -24.61 1.79 30.69
N PHE A 248 -23.65 2.69 30.87
CA PHE A 248 -23.53 3.48 32.11
C PHE A 248 -23.79 4.96 31.84
N GLN A 249 -25.01 5.41 32.10
CA GLN A 249 -25.42 6.81 31.90
C GLN A 249 -25.19 7.65 33.16
N CYS A 250 -24.61 8.84 32.99
CA CYS A 250 -24.53 9.85 34.03
C CYS A 250 -25.93 10.40 34.31
N LYS A 251 -26.36 10.39 35.56
CA LYS A 251 -27.70 10.83 35.95
C LYS A 251 -27.86 12.36 35.91
N ASP A 252 -26.76 13.10 35.98
CA ASP A 252 -26.78 14.57 36.10
C ASP A 252 -26.75 15.29 34.74
N CYS A 253 -26.11 14.69 33.73
CA CYS A 253 -26.05 15.27 32.38
C CYS A 253 -26.49 14.32 31.25
N GLY A 254 -26.88 13.09 31.57
CA GLY A 254 -27.37 12.11 30.58
C GLY A 254 -26.31 11.51 29.66
N LYS A 255 -25.02 11.84 29.82
CA LYS A 255 -23.93 11.28 29.00
C LYS A 255 -23.71 9.80 29.28
N SER A 256 -23.53 8.98 28.25
CA SER A 256 -23.39 7.53 28.39
C SER A 256 -21.94 7.07 28.18
N PHE A 257 -21.49 6.19 29.07
CA PHE A 257 -20.12 5.68 29.14
C PHE A 257 -20.09 4.16 28.93
N ARG A 258 -19.01 3.68 28.33
CA ARG A 258 -18.79 2.25 28.03
C ARG A 258 -18.46 1.43 29.28
N THR A 259 -17.94 2.06 30.34
CA THR A 259 -17.55 1.42 31.61
C THR A 259 -18.07 2.22 32.80
N ALA A 260 -18.34 1.54 33.92
CA ALA A 260 -18.78 2.19 35.17
C ALA A 260 -17.75 3.21 35.68
N GLN A 261 -16.46 2.86 35.62
CA GLN A 261 -15.35 3.72 36.02
C GLN A 261 -15.22 4.99 35.15
N GLY A 262 -15.56 4.90 33.86
CA GLY A 262 -15.61 6.06 32.97
C GLY A 262 -16.73 7.05 33.33
N ASN A 263 -17.88 6.55 33.78
CA ASN A 263 -18.98 7.38 34.27
C ASN A 263 -18.63 8.07 35.60
N GLU A 264 -17.98 7.34 36.51
CA GLU A 264 -17.60 7.84 37.83
C GLU A 264 -16.52 8.93 37.75
N THR A 265 -15.49 8.70 36.93
CA THR A 265 -14.45 9.72 36.65
C THR A 265 -15.01 10.94 35.95
N HIS A 266 -15.94 10.78 35.00
CA HIS A 266 -16.65 11.89 34.38
C HIS A 266 -17.46 12.69 35.41
N PHE A 267 -18.25 12.02 36.23
CA PHE A 267 -19.05 12.65 37.27
C PHE A 267 -18.17 13.50 38.20
N HIS A 268 -17.06 12.92 38.67
CA HIS A 268 -16.15 13.61 39.56
C HIS A 268 -15.43 14.80 38.87
N MET A 269 -15.00 14.65 37.62
CA MET A 269 -14.28 15.71 36.91
C MET A 269 -15.18 16.87 36.49
N VAL A 270 -16.39 16.57 36.01
CA VAL A 270 -17.28 17.55 35.37
C VAL A 270 -18.30 18.13 36.34
N HIS A 271 -18.87 17.31 37.23
CA HIS A 271 -19.93 17.75 38.16
C HIS A 271 -19.40 18.08 39.56
N VAL A 272 -18.28 17.48 39.99
CA VAL A 272 -17.67 17.79 41.31
C VAL A 272 -16.55 18.82 41.20
N LEU A 273 -15.60 18.65 40.27
CA LEU A 273 -14.44 19.52 40.12
C LEU A 273 -14.64 20.68 39.12
N GLY A 274 -15.80 20.77 38.48
CA GLY A 274 -16.16 21.88 37.59
C GLY A 274 -15.33 21.99 36.31
N VAL A 275 -14.61 20.93 35.91
CA VAL A 275 -13.81 20.91 34.68
C VAL A 275 -14.75 20.65 33.50
N SER A 276 -15.25 21.71 32.89
CA SER A 276 -16.14 21.62 31.73
C SER A 276 -15.42 20.99 30.53
N GLN A 277 -15.93 19.86 30.03
CA GLN A 277 -15.56 19.37 28.70
C GLN A 277 -16.28 20.24 27.65
N SER A 278 -15.50 20.98 26.86
CA SER A 278 -15.99 21.66 25.67
C SER A 278 -16.58 20.64 24.70
N ASP A 279 -17.79 20.96 24.25
CA ASP A 279 -18.57 20.18 23.32
C ASP A 279 -17.81 20.03 21.99
N SER A 280 -17.67 18.79 21.54
CA SER A 280 -16.85 18.42 20.38
C SER A 280 -17.57 18.81 19.09
N HIS A 281 -17.46 20.08 18.69
CA HIS A 281 -17.69 20.46 17.29
C HIS A 281 -16.43 20.08 16.50
N ARG A 282 -16.44 18.87 15.94
CA ARG A 282 -15.36 18.42 15.06
C ARG A 282 -15.42 19.24 13.79
N VAL A 283 -14.33 19.95 13.49
CA VAL A 283 -14.25 20.76 12.28
C VAL A 283 -13.56 19.94 11.21
N GLU A 284 -14.26 19.70 10.11
CA GLU A 284 -13.72 18.98 8.97
C GLU A 284 -12.91 19.95 8.08
N CYS A 285 -11.72 19.53 7.69
CA CYS A 285 -11.01 20.19 6.61
C CYS A 285 -11.80 19.97 5.32
N ILE A 286 -12.45 21.01 4.82
CA ILE A 286 -13.17 20.98 3.53
C ILE A 286 -12.28 20.59 2.34
N LEU A 287 -10.95 20.67 2.51
CA LEU A 287 -10.00 20.27 1.50
C LEU A 287 -9.76 18.75 1.60
N CYS A 288 -9.25 18.20 2.71
CA CYS A 288 -8.87 16.78 2.76
C CYS A 288 -9.79 15.85 3.58
N SER A 289 -10.95 16.33 4.02
CA SER A 289 -11.96 15.63 4.83
C SER A 289 -11.44 15.02 6.14
N ARG A 290 -10.26 15.44 6.61
CA ARG A 290 -9.79 15.12 7.96
C ARG A 290 -10.53 15.96 8.99
N THR A 291 -10.96 15.33 10.07
CA THR A 291 -11.71 15.99 11.14
C THR A 291 -10.79 16.40 12.28
N PHE A 292 -10.92 17.62 12.77
CA PHE A 292 -10.04 18.17 13.80
C PHE A 292 -10.85 18.52 15.05
N LYS A 293 -10.18 18.41 16.20
CA LYS A 293 -10.78 18.68 17.52
C LYS A 293 -11.01 20.18 17.79
N SER A 294 -10.44 21.06 16.99
CA SER A 294 -10.60 22.51 17.07
C SER A 294 -10.31 23.16 15.73
N GLN A 295 -10.82 24.38 15.52
CA GLN A 295 -10.49 25.20 14.36
C GLN A 295 -8.98 25.52 14.31
N ASP A 296 -8.30 25.69 15.45
CA ASP A 296 -6.86 25.96 15.48
C ASP A 296 -6.03 24.76 15.01
N ALA A 297 -6.42 23.53 15.38
CA ALA A 297 -5.78 22.32 14.87
C ALA A 297 -6.00 22.14 13.36
N LEU A 298 -7.18 22.54 12.86
CA LEU A 298 -7.46 22.61 11.44
C LEU A 298 -6.62 23.70 10.75
N ASN A 299 -6.43 24.86 11.38
CA ASN A 299 -5.62 25.95 10.85
C ASN A 299 -4.13 25.57 10.81
N GLU A 300 -3.59 24.92 11.83
CA GLU A 300 -2.23 24.38 11.83
C GLU A 300 -2.05 23.30 10.76
N HIS A 301 -3.04 22.40 10.64
CA HIS A 301 -3.09 21.43 9.55
C HIS A 301 -3.09 22.13 8.19
N ASN A 302 -3.90 23.18 8.03
CA ASN A 302 -3.97 23.98 6.82
C ASN A 302 -2.65 24.69 6.55
N VAL A 303 -1.96 25.25 7.54
CA VAL A 303 -0.64 25.86 7.31
C VAL A 303 0.40 24.81 6.93
N ALA A 304 0.41 23.65 7.59
CA ALA A 304 1.41 22.61 7.39
C ALA A 304 1.20 21.76 6.12
N LYS A 305 -0.06 21.60 5.69
CA LYS A 305 -0.46 20.74 4.55
C LYS A 305 -1.12 21.49 3.39
N HIS A 306 -1.51 22.75 3.58
CA HIS A 306 -2.23 23.62 2.64
C HIS A 306 -1.75 25.09 2.67
N GLY A 307 -0.56 25.40 3.23
CA GLY A 307 -0.12 26.76 3.58
C GLY A 307 0.04 27.73 2.39
N LYS A 308 0.64 28.91 2.63
CA LYS A 308 0.79 29.99 1.61
C LYS A 308 1.53 29.57 0.33
N ASN A 309 2.25 28.45 0.32
CA ASN A 309 2.90 27.92 -0.87
C ASN A 309 1.90 27.06 -1.69
N PRO A 310 1.45 27.51 -2.88
CA PRO A 310 0.45 26.81 -3.70
C PRO A 310 0.89 25.40 -4.15
N LEU A 311 2.17 25.06 -3.94
CA LEU A 311 2.80 23.82 -4.36
C LEU A 311 2.90 22.76 -3.25
N VAL A 312 2.38 23.09 -2.06
CA VAL A 312 2.23 22.17 -0.92
C VAL A 312 0.73 21.94 -0.71
N LEU A 313 0.15 21.21 -1.65
CA LEU A 313 -1.22 20.69 -1.58
C LEU A 313 -1.16 19.18 -1.28
N PRO A 314 -2.22 18.57 -0.73
CA PRO A 314 -2.43 17.13 -0.88
C PRO A 314 -2.38 16.76 -2.37
N ASP A 315 -1.76 15.63 -2.70
CA ASP A 315 -1.37 15.30 -4.08
C ASP A 315 -2.57 15.19 -5.05
N TRP A 316 -3.80 15.08 -4.53
CA TRP A 316 -5.04 15.02 -5.31
C TRP A 316 -5.58 16.39 -5.76
N MET A 317 -5.06 17.51 -5.25
CA MET A 317 -5.60 18.86 -5.54
C MET A 317 -4.82 19.61 -6.63
N TYR A 318 -3.71 19.05 -7.11
CA TYR A 318 -2.87 19.68 -8.14
C TYR A 318 -3.49 19.67 -9.55
N GLU A 319 -4.44 18.77 -9.82
CA GLU A 319 -4.96 18.57 -11.18
C GLU A 319 -6.23 19.39 -11.50
N GLU A 320 -6.93 19.98 -10.52
CA GLU A 320 -8.10 20.83 -10.82
C GLU A 320 -7.75 22.22 -11.36
N LYS A 321 -6.50 22.69 -11.20
CA LYS A 321 -6.07 24.00 -11.73
C LYS A 321 -5.31 23.96 -13.06
N HIS A 322 -5.05 22.78 -13.62
CA HIS A 322 -4.46 22.67 -14.96
C HIS A 322 -5.48 22.33 -16.07
N SER A 323 -6.77 22.25 -15.74
CA SER A 323 -7.86 22.13 -16.73
C SER A 323 -8.24 23.45 -17.42
N SER A 324 -7.56 24.56 -17.10
CA SER A 324 -7.87 25.90 -17.61
C SER A 324 -6.71 26.66 -18.25
N ILE A 325 -5.86 25.96 -19.02
CA ILE A 325 -5.13 26.62 -20.11
C ILE A 325 -5.74 26.16 -21.42
N GLN A 326 -6.65 26.99 -21.92
CA GLN A 326 -7.29 26.89 -23.22
C GLN A 326 -6.25 26.73 -24.33
N SER A 327 -6.39 25.61 -25.04
CA SER A 327 -6.37 25.48 -26.49
C SER A 327 -5.83 26.68 -27.29
N GLN A 328 -4.63 26.52 -27.85
CA GLN A 328 -4.32 27.03 -29.18
C GLN A 328 -3.08 26.32 -29.74
N GLN A 329 -3.29 25.22 -30.48
CA GLN A 329 -3.00 25.17 -31.91
C GLN A 329 -3.50 23.86 -32.51
N LYS A 330 -4.19 24.01 -33.65
CA LYS A 330 -4.82 22.95 -34.45
C LYS A 330 -3.75 22.15 -35.20
N GLY A 331 -3.84 20.83 -35.12
CA GLY A 331 -3.18 19.88 -36.00
C GLY A 331 -3.53 18.47 -35.53
N ALA A 332 -3.97 17.59 -36.44
CA ALA A 332 -4.53 16.27 -36.14
C ALA A 332 -3.70 15.50 -35.10
N ALA A 333 -4.17 15.47 -33.85
CA ALA A 333 -3.45 14.89 -32.74
C ALA A 333 -3.53 13.37 -32.84
N LYS A 334 -2.38 12.74 -33.02
CA LYS A 334 -2.22 11.29 -32.89
C LYS A 334 -2.43 10.97 -31.41
N ASP A 335 -3.50 10.27 -31.07
CA ASP A 335 -3.81 9.90 -29.68
C ASP A 335 -2.71 8.97 -29.12
N TRP A 336 -1.89 9.46 -28.19
CA TRP A 336 -0.86 8.64 -27.52
C TRP A 336 -1.45 8.02 -26.26
N LYS A 337 -1.98 6.80 -26.38
CA LYS A 337 -2.64 6.10 -25.28
C LYS A 337 -1.79 4.94 -24.75
N CYS A 338 -1.70 4.80 -23.43
CA CYS A 338 -1.09 3.61 -22.82
C CYS A 338 -2.02 2.39 -23.00
N SER A 339 -1.52 1.31 -23.60
CA SER A 339 -2.31 0.08 -23.80
C SER A 339 -2.68 -0.64 -22.50
N ILE A 340 -1.86 -0.47 -21.45
CA ILE A 340 -2.00 -1.16 -20.16
C ILE A 340 -2.95 -0.40 -19.24
N CYS A 341 -2.63 0.85 -18.90
CA CYS A 341 -3.42 1.66 -17.96
C CYS A 341 -4.44 2.58 -18.65
N ARG A 342 -4.56 2.53 -19.98
CA ARG A 342 -5.56 3.22 -20.79
C ARG A 342 -5.63 4.74 -20.61
N GLU A 343 -4.59 5.36 -20.05
CA GLU A 343 -4.49 6.81 -19.93
C GLU A 343 -4.03 7.42 -21.26
N ASP A 344 -4.58 8.59 -21.57
CA ASP A 344 -4.25 9.38 -22.74
C ASP A 344 -3.16 10.41 -22.41
N PHE A 345 -2.21 10.55 -23.33
CA PHE A 345 -1.08 11.47 -23.21
C PHE A 345 -1.05 12.42 -24.41
N PRO A 346 -0.66 13.69 -24.20
CA PRO A 346 -0.61 14.68 -25.27
C PRO A 346 0.61 14.49 -26.21
N SER A 347 1.58 13.64 -25.87
CA SER A 347 2.78 13.37 -26.67
C SER A 347 3.39 12.00 -26.36
N ARG A 348 4.19 11.47 -27.29
CA ARG A 348 4.92 10.20 -27.13
C ARG A 348 5.94 10.27 -26.00
N GLU A 349 6.64 11.39 -25.87
CA GLU A 349 7.65 11.61 -24.82
C GLU A 349 7.03 11.53 -23.42
N GLN A 350 5.78 11.97 -23.26
CA GLN A 350 5.07 11.87 -21.99
C GLN A 350 4.57 10.46 -21.70
N LEU A 351 4.18 9.69 -22.72
CA LEU A 351 3.89 8.26 -22.58
C LEU A 351 5.16 7.47 -22.20
N ASP A 352 6.29 7.75 -22.85
CA ASP A 352 7.58 7.12 -22.55
C ASP A 352 8.04 7.47 -21.12
N ARG A 353 7.85 8.73 -20.69
CA ARG A 353 8.11 9.15 -19.32
C ARG A 353 7.18 8.46 -18.33
N HIS A 354 5.89 8.30 -18.64
CA HIS A 354 4.95 7.56 -17.81
C HIS A 354 5.42 6.12 -17.54
N LEU A 355 5.92 5.42 -18.56
CA LEU A 355 6.48 4.08 -18.38
C LEU A 355 7.73 4.10 -17.47
N LYS A 356 8.57 5.15 -17.57
CA LYS A 356 9.74 5.33 -16.69
C LYS A 356 9.39 5.73 -15.26
N GLU A 357 8.35 6.52 -15.04
CA GLU A 357 7.90 6.99 -13.72
C GLU A 357 7.27 5.88 -12.86
N LEU A 358 6.90 4.74 -13.46
CA LEU A 358 6.39 3.57 -12.74
C LEU A 358 7.50 2.69 -12.15
N ILE A 359 8.76 3.01 -12.45
CA ILE A 359 9.94 2.46 -11.79
C ILE A 359 10.23 3.37 -10.58
N PRO A 360 10.20 2.87 -9.33
CA PRO A 360 10.57 3.67 -8.16
C PRO A 360 11.97 4.29 -8.36
N THR A 361 12.05 5.62 -8.37
CA THR A 361 13.29 6.34 -8.68
C THR A 361 14.35 6.06 -7.60
N GLU A 362 15.47 5.48 -8.03
CA GLU A 362 16.62 5.17 -7.18
C GLU A 362 17.21 6.44 -6.55
N GLY A 363 17.45 6.40 -5.24
CA GLY A 363 18.56 7.09 -4.56
C GLY A 363 18.70 8.61 -4.68
N GLN A 364 17.85 9.32 -5.42
CA GLN A 364 18.03 10.73 -5.71
C GLN A 364 17.54 11.57 -4.51
N VAL A 365 18.47 11.82 -3.59
CA VAL A 365 18.26 12.77 -2.51
C VAL A 365 18.19 14.18 -3.07
N GLN A 366 17.18 14.92 -2.64
CA GLN A 366 16.98 16.34 -2.91
C GLN A 366 17.53 17.12 -1.71
N VAL A 367 18.36 18.12 -1.96
CA VAL A 367 19.05 18.86 -0.89
C VAL A 367 18.36 20.20 -0.69
N CYS A 368 18.14 20.61 0.56
CA CYS A 368 17.64 21.96 0.83
C CYS A 368 18.74 23.00 0.59
N ASP A 369 18.51 23.97 -0.28
CA ASP A 369 19.49 25.02 -0.58
C ASP A 369 19.79 25.94 0.63
N LEU A 370 18.93 25.94 1.65
CA LEU A 370 19.05 26.82 2.82
C LEU A 370 19.78 26.19 4.01
N CYS A 371 19.65 24.88 4.21
CA CYS A 371 20.26 24.19 5.35
C CYS A 371 21.07 22.95 4.96
N HIS A 372 21.11 22.63 3.66
CA HIS A 372 21.77 21.48 3.07
C HIS A 372 21.33 20.12 3.63
N ALA A 373 20.15 20.06 4.28
CA ALA A 373 19.56 18.79 4.67
C ALA A 373 19.13 17.99 3.43
N GLU A 374 19.44 16.69 3.45
CA GLU A 374 19.12 15.76 2.38
C GLU A 374 17.75 15.10 2.60
N PHE A 375 16.94 15.07 1.55
CA PHE A 375 15.59 14.51 1.56
C PHE A 375 15.43 13.50 0.44
N LYS A 376 15.03 12.28 0.79
CA LYS A 376 14.76 11.21 -0.19
C LYS A 376 13.52 11.48 -1.08
N GLN A 377 12.77 12.55 -0.82
CA GLN A 377 11.52 12.89 -1.51
C GLN A 377 11.38 14.40 -1.70
N VAL A 378 10.98 14.83 -2.91
CA VAL A 378 10.73 16.25 -3.25
C VAL A 378 9.68 16.87 -2.31
N ARG A 379 8.65 16.11 -1.93
CA ARG A 379 7.63 16.56 -0.99
C ARG A 379 8.18 16.82 0.42
N ALA A 380 9.07 15.95 0.90
CA ALA A 380 9.70 16.11 2.21
C ALA A 380 10.60 17.35 2.24
N LEU A 381 11.34 17.61 1.15
CA LEU A 381 12.08 18.87 0.98
C LEU A 381 11.15 20.09 1.01
N ARG A 382 10.06 20.11 0.23
CA ARG A 382 9.10 21.24 0.22
C ARG A 382 8.43 21.48 1.57
N GLN A 383 8.11 20.42 2.31
CA GLN A 383 7.56 20.53 3.66
C GLN A 383 8.60 21.10 4.64
N HIS A 384 9.86 20.70 4.49
CA HIS A 384 10.97 21.24 5.24
C HIS A 384 11.20 22.72 4.94
N GLU A 385 11.17 23.15 3.68
CA GLU A 385 11.34 24.56 3.26
C GLU A 385 10.32 25.50 3.94
N ASN A 386 9.08 25.03 4.15
CA ASN A 386 8.05 25.80 4.84
C ASN A 386 8.41 26.12 6.32
N HIS A 387 9.26 25.31 6.94
CA HIS A 387 9.62 25.41 8.37
C HIS A 387 11.13 25.59 8.59
N CYS A 388 11.92 25.75 7.52
CA CYS A 388 13.36 25.87 7.59
C CYS A 388 13.75 27.19 8.27
N ARG A 389 14.22 27.10 9.53
CA ARG A 389 14.56 28.24 10.39
C ARG A 389 15.91 28.90 10.09
N ALA A 390 16.60 28.48 9.02
CA ALA A 390 17.82 29.14 8.54
C ALA A 390 17.60 30.61 8.14
N LYS A 391 16.35 31.09 8.08
CA LYS A 391 15.99 32.51 7.95
C LYS A 391 16.47 33.42 9.10
N SER A 392 16.97 32.90 10.23
CA SER A 392 17.30 33.75 11.39
C SER A 392 18.79 33.96 11.68
N ILE A 393 19.72 33.52 10.83
CA ILE A 393 21.14 33.87 11.00
C ILE A 393 21.74 34.24 9.65
N ARG A 394 21.45 35.48 9.21
CA ARG A 394 22.36 36.38 8.47
C ARG A 394 21.59 37.60 7.96
N SER A 395 21.54 38.64 8.77
CA SER A 395 21.79 40.00 8.29
C SER A 395 22.33 40.82 9.46
N LYS A 396 23.34 41.64 9.15
CA LYS A 396 24.18 42.42 10.05
C LYS A 396 23.40 43.43 10.87
#